data_AF-A0A2V6ZF85-F1
#
_entry.id   AF-A0A2V6ZF85-F1
#
_cell.length_a   1.000
_cell.length_b   1.000
_cell.length_c   1.000
_cell.angle_alpha   90.00
_cell.angle_beta   90.00
_cell.angle_gamma   90.00
#
_symmetry.space_group_name_H-M   'P 1'
#
loop_
_entity.id
_entity.type
_entity.pdbx_description
1 polymer ?
#
loop_
_entity_poly.entity_id
_entity_poly.type
_entity_poly.pdbx_seq_one_letter_code
_entity_poly.pdbx_strand_id
1 'polypeptide(L)'
;MFSGGTYHEVKRWLWNFLTSHAKRVDPRVEVVLAEDDERAGKSYLARLRLAQRVGPAIEFDFREVADNRGSLAWCTNLAERIKSLAREVIADQGVADARPR
;
A
#
# COMPACT_ATOMS: atom_id res chain seq x y z
N MET A 1 11.27 26.40 -0.81
CA MET A 1 10.07 26.09 -0.01
C MET A 1 9.84 24.59 -0.09
N PHE A 2 9.93 23.87 1.02
CA PHE A 2 9.64 22.44 1.08
C PHE A 2 8.11 22.28 1.14
N SER A 3 7.46 21.96 0.01
CA SER A 3 6.02 21.63 -0.04
C SER A 3 5.75 20.13 0.20
N GLY A 4 6.79 19.38 0.57
CA GLY A 4 6.81 17.92 0.70
C GLY A 4 6.07 17.36 1.91
N GLY A 5 5.50 18.19 2.80
CA GLY A 5 4.74 17.74 3.97
C GLY A 5 5.59 17.02 5.03
N THR A 6 5.07 16.91 6.24
CA THR A 6 5.68 16.14 7.32
C THR A 6 5.58 14.64 7.04
N TYR A 7 6.46 13.85 7.66
CA TYR A 7 6.40 12.38 7.59
C TYR A 7 4.99 11.82 7.88
N HIS A 8 4.28 12.36 8.86
CA HIS A 8 2.93 11.92 9.19
C HIS A 8 1.88 12.31 8.13
N GLU A 9 1.99 13.49 7.53
CA GLU A 9 1.11 13.90 6.42
C GLU A 9 1.32 13.03 5.19
N VAL A 10 2.58 12.72 4.88
CA VAL A 10 2.92 11.83 3.77
C VAL A 10 2.48 10.39 4.05
N LYS A 11 2.66 9.89 5.28
CA LYS A 11 2.11 8.59 5.73
C LYS A 11 0.59 8.52 5.51
N ARG A 12 -0.13 9.56 5.93
CA ARG A 12 -1.60 9.63 5.79
C ARG A 12 -2.01 9.65 4.32
N TRP A 13 -1.33 10.46 3.50
CA TRP A 13 -1.59 10.51 2.07
C TRP A 13 -1.36 9.13 1.42
N LEU A 14 -0.21 8.51 1.71
CA LEU A 14 0.13 7.20 1.17
C LEU A 14 -0.91 6.15 1.59
N TRP A 15 -1.25 6.08 2.87
CA TRP A 15 -2.28 5.15 3.35
C TRP A 15 -3.62 5.32 2.61
N ASN A 16 -4.09 6.56 2.45
CA ASN A 16 -5.33 6.86 1.72
C ASN A 16 -5.24 6.44 0.25
N PHE A 17 -4.12 6.73 -0.40
CA PHE A 17 -3.88 6.39 -1.79
C PHE A 17 -3.92 4.87 -1.99
N LEU A 18 -3.10 4.14 -1.24
CA LEU A 18 -3.02 2.68 -1.29
C LEU A 18 -4.40 2.06 -1.01
N THR A 19 -5.09 2.52 0.04
CA THR A 19 -6.41 1.99 0.44
C THR A 19 -7.45 2.22 -0.66
N SER A 20 -7.52 3.42 -1.22
CA SER A 20 -8.47 3.74 -2.28
C SER A 20 -8.27 2.87 -3.53
N HIS A 21 -7.02 2.60 -3.90
CA HIS A 21 -6.72 1.78 -5.09
C HIS A 21 -6.88 0.28 -4.84
N ALA A 22 -6.55 -0.21 -3.64
CA ALA A 22 -6.80 -1.60 -3.26
C ALA A 22 -8.30 -1.91 -3.23
N LYS A 23 -9.12 -1.02 -2.63
CA LYS A 23 -10.58 -1.20 -2.51
C LYS A 23 -11.33 -1.13 -3.84
N ARG A 24 -10.74 -0.54 -4.89
CA ARG A 24 -11.27 -0.61 -6.26
C ARG A 24 -11.16 -2.01 -6.87
N VAL A 25 -10.28 -2.87 -6.35
CA VAL A 25 -10.17 -4.27 -6.78
C VAL A 25 -11.13 -5.14 -5.99
N ASP A 26 -11.08 -5.07 -4.66
CA ASP A 26 -12.04 -5.73 -3.76
C ASP A 26 -12.19 -4.88 -2.48
N PRO A 27 -13.41 -4.50 -2.08
CA PRO A 27 -13.64 -3.62 -0.94
C PRO A 27 -13.19 -4.22 0.41
N ARG A 28 -12.99 -5.54 0.49
CA ARG A 28 -12.52 -6.26 1.69
C ARG A 28 -11.01 -6.26 1.84
N VAL A 29 -10.26 -5.82 0.83
CA VAL A 29 -8.80 -5.67 0.94
C VAL A 29 -8.49 -4.47 1.83
N GLU A 30 -7.59 -4.71 2.77
CA GLU A 30 -7.11 -3.75 3.75
C GLU A 30 -5.63 -3.42 3.50
N VAL A 31 -5.24 -2.17 3.75
CA VAL A 31 -3.85 -1.72 3.73
C VAL A 31 -3.38 -1.49 5.15
N VAL A 32 -2.30 -2.16 5.53
CA VAL A 32 -1.65 -1.99 6.83
C VAL A 32 -0.29 -1.33 6.62
N LEU A 33 -0.05 -0.20 7.30
CA LEU A 33 1.29 0.37 7.42
C LEU A 33 1.87 -0.04 8.78
N ALA A 34 3.10 -0.55 8.78
CA ALA A 34 3.78 -0.90 10.02
C ALA A 34 4.00 0.35 10.90
N GLU A 35 3.88 0.16 12.20
CA GLU A 35 4.32 1.12 13.21
C GLU A 35 5.72 0.68 13.63
N ASP A 36 6.72 1.35 13.08
CA ASP A 36 8.13 1.06 13.30
C ASP A 36 8.87 2.40 13.46
N ASP A 37 9.28 2.68 14.70
CA ASP A 37 9.93 3.94 15.07
C ASP A 37 11.33 4.06 14.44
N GLU A 38 12.01 2.95 14.11
CA GLU A 38 13.33 2.97 13.48
C GLU A 38 13.28 3.53 12.03
N ARG A 39 12.09 3.42 11.42
CA ARG A 39 11.77 3.89 10.06
C ARG A 39 11.16 5.27 10.02
N ALA A 40 10.81 5.84 11.18
CA ALA A 40 10.24 7.18 11.26
C ALA A 40 11.16 8.20 10.55
N GLY A 41 10.58 8.96 9.62
CA GLY A 41 11.31 9.92 8.80
C GLY A 41 12.14 9.34 7.65
N LYS A 42 12.16 8.01 7.45
CA LYS A 42 12.94 7.32 6.41
C LYS A 42 12.06 6.57 5.42
N SER A 43 11.20 5.67 5.88
CA SER A 43 10.41 4.82 4.99
C SER A 43 9.11 4.32 5.62
N TYR A 44 8.20 3.84 4.78
CA TYR A 44 6.95 3.22 5.18
C TYR A 44 6.94 1.77 4.73
N LEU A 45 6.60 0.85 5.64
CA LEU A 45 6.39 -0.55 5.28
C LEU A 45 4.88 -0.81 5.16
N ALA A 46 4.40 -1.12 3.96
CA ALA A 46 3.01 -1.42 3.68
C ALA A 46 2.79 -2.91 3.40
N ARG A 47 1.61 -3.43 3.75
CA ARG A 47 1.13 -4.76 3.38
C ARG A 47 -0.33 -4.69 2.98
N LEU A 48 -0.72 -5.50 2.00
CA LEU A 48 -2.12 -5.78 1.69
C LEU A 48 -2.59 -6.99 2.50
N ARG A 49 -3.82 -6.94 3.00
CA ARG A 49 -4.43 -8.03 3.75
C ARG A 49 -5.84 -8.30 3.24
N LEU A 50 -6.17 -9.57 3.09
CA LEU A 50 -7.53 -10.03 2.87
C LEU A 50 -7.81 -11.16 3.86
N ALA A 51 -8.74 -10.92 4.78
CA ALA A 51 -9.03 -11.84 5.88
C ALA A 51 -7.73 -12.22 6.64
N GLN A 52 -7.31 -13.48 6.61
CA GLN A 52 -6.11 -14.00 7.30
C GLN A 52 -4.86 -14.00 6.41
N ARG A 53 -5.00 -13.68 5.11
CA ARG A 53 -3.88 -13.63 4.16
C ARG A 53 -3.24 -12.25 4.18
N VAL A 54 -1.93 -12.24 4.33
CA VAL A 54 -1.12 -11.02 4.29
C VAL A 54 -0.17 -11.15 3.11
N GLY A 55 -0.23 -10.19 2.19
CA GLY A 55 0.65 -10.10 1.05
C GLY A 55 2.08 -9.69 1.44
N PRO A 56 2.99 -9.65 0.44
CA PRO A 56 4.37 -9.24 0.67
C PRO A 56 4.47 -7.82 1.23
N ALA A 57 5.54 -7.57 1.98
CA ALA A 57 5.84 -6.24 2.48
C ALA A 57 6.43 -5.37 1.37
N ILE A 58 5.97 -4.13 1.29
CA ILE A 58 6.39 -3.14 0.31
C ILE A 58 6.98 -1.97 1.09
N GLU A 59 8.25 -1.69 0.84
CA GLU A 59 8.89 -0.51 1.41
C GLU A 59 8.75 0.68 0.45
N PHE A 60 8.40 1.83 1.02
CA PHE A 60 8.30 3.11 0.33
C PHE A 60 9.22 4.12 1.00
N ASP A 61 10.18 4.67 0.27
CA ASP A 61 11.03 5.74 0.78
C ASP A 61 10.20 7.02 1.04
N PHE A 62 10.45 7.67 2.17
CA PHE A 62 9.72 8.88 2.55
C PHE A 62 9.92 9.99 1.53
N ARG A 63 11.16 10.23 1.08
CA ARG A 63 11.48 11.32 0.14
C ARG A 63 10.89 11.03 -1.23
N GLU A 64 11.01 9.80 -1.71
CA GLU A 64 10.42 9.41 -2.99
C GLU A 64 8.91 9.68 -3.02
N VAL A 65 8.17 9.25 -1.99
CA VAL A 65 6.72 9.51 -1.90
C VAL A 65 6.46 11.00 -1.74
N ALA A 66 7.27 11.70 -0.92
CA ALA A 66 7.08 13.12 -0.68
C ALA A 66 7.22 13.94 -1.96
N ASP A 67 8.21 13.62 -2.80
CA ASP A 67 8.55 14.33 -4.01
C ASP A 67 7.63 13.96 -5.19
N ASN A 68 7.15 12.72 -5.25
CA ASN A 68 6.41 12.21 -6.41
C ASN A 68 4.89 12.15 -6.25
N ARG A 69 4.32 12.36 -5.05
CA ARG A 69 2.86 12.27 -4.85
C ARG A 69 2.01 13.25 -5.68
N GLY A 70 2.62 14.30 -6.24
CA GLY A 70 1.98 15.21 -7.19
C GLY A 70 2.12 14.80 -8.66
N SER A 71 2.95 13.80 -8.97
CA SER A 71 3.22 13.33 -10.32
C SER A 71 2.16 12.33 -10.76
N LEU A 72 1.41 12.67 -11.81
CA LEU A 72 0.38 11.79 -12.39
C LEU A 72 0.96 10.46 -12.89
N ALA A 73 2.14 10.50 -13.51
CA ALA A 73 2.81 9.31 -14.02
C ALA A 73 3.21 8.35 -12.88
N TRP A 74 3.81 8.89 -11.82
CA TRP A 74 4.20 8.09 -10.65
C TRP A 74 2.96 7.52 -9.93
N CYS A 75 1.92 8.32 -9.73
CA CYS A 75 0.66 7.86 -9.15
C CYS A 75 0.00 6.77 -9.99
N THR A 76 0.05 6.85 -11.33
CA THR A 76 -0.51 5.83 -12.22
C THR A 76 0.22 4.51 -12.06
N ASN A 77 1.56 4.53 -12.07
CA ASN A 77 2.38 3.34 -11.88
C ASN A 77 2.15 2.71 -10.50
N LEU A 78 2.09 3.54 -9.45
CA LEU A 78 1.79 3.05 -8.10
C LEU A 78 0.40 2.43 -8.03
N ALA A 79 -0.62 3.07 -8.60
CA ALA A 79 -1.98 2.55 -8.63
C ALA A 79 -2.06 1.17 -9.30
N GLU A 80 -1.42 0.99 -10.46
CA GLU A 80 -1.40 -0.31 -11.14
C GLU A 80 -0.66 -1.37 -10.35
N ARG A 81 0.48 -1.03 -9.73
CA ARG A 81 1.20 -1.93 -8.84
C ARG A 81 0.33 -2.42 -7.68
N ILE A 82 -0.40 -1.52 -7.02
CA ILE A 82 -1.27 -1.87 -5.89
C ILE A 82 -2.47 -2.71 -6.33
N LYS A 83 -3.05 -2.42 -7.49
CA LYS A 83 -4.12 -3.26 -8.04
C LYS A 83 -3.62 -4.67 -8.38
N SER A 84 -2.41 -4.82 -8.93
CA SER A 84 -1.82 -6.13 -9.19
C SER A 84 -1.67 -6.94 -7.90
N LEU A 85 -1.05 -6.34 -6.88
CA LEU A 85 -0.85 -6.99 -5.60
C LEU A 85 -2.17 -7.34 -4.90
N ALA A 86 -3.20 -6.51 -5.02
CA ALA A 86 -4.52 -6.83 -4.49
C ALA A 86 -5.12 -8.07 -5.19
N ARG A 87 -4.99 -8.17 -6.51
CA ARG A 87 -5.44 -9.36 -7.28
C ARG A 87 -4.68 -10.61 -6.87
N GLU A 88 -3.38 -10.50 -6.63
CA GLU A 88 -2.54 -11.62 -6.14
C GLU A 88 -3.03 -12.13 -4.78
N VAL A 89 -3.28 -11.22 -3.82
CA VAL A 89 -3.80 -11.60 -2.49
C VAL A 89 -5.19 -12.25 -2.59
N ILE A 90 -6.05 -11.79 -3.51
CA ILE A 90 -7.37 -12.38 -3.76
C ILE A 90 -7.25 -13.78 -4.37
N ALA A 91 -6.40 -13.95 -5.38
CA ALA A 91 -6.17 -15.24 -6.03
C ALA A 91 -5.67 -16.29 -5.03
N ASP A 92 -4.75 -15.89 -4.16
CA ASP A 92 -4.21 -16.70 -3.07
C ASP A 92 -5.29 -17.16 -2.07
N GLN A 93 -6.28 -16.32 -1.80
CA GLN A 93 -7.43 -16.69 -0.96
C GLN A 93 -8.33 -17.71 -1.68
N GLY A 94 -8.62 -17.51 -2.97
CA GLY A 94 -9.44 -18.43 -3.75
C GLY A 94 -8.86 -19.85 -3.84
N VAL A 95 -7.53 -19.96 -3.94
CA VAL A 95 -6.82 -21.27 -3.90
C VAL A 95 -6.93 -21.92 -2.52
N ALA A 96 -6.87 -21.12 -1.44
CA ALA A 96 -6.99 -21.64 -0.08
C ALA A 96 -8.40 -22.15 0.24
N ASP A 97 -9.44 -21.42 -0.18
CA ASP A 97 -10.85 -21.83 -0.02
C ASP A 97 -11.21 -23.07 -0.88
N ALA A 98 -10.57 -23.23 -2.05
CA ALA A 98 -10.82 -24.36 -2.96
C ALA A 98 -10.19 -25.70 -2.52
N ARG A 99 -9.39 -25.73 -1.44
CA ARG A 99 -8.87 -26.97 -0.85
C ARG A 99 -9.87 -27.47 0.21
N PRO A 100 -10.63 -28.55 -0.06
CA PRO A 100 -11.43 -29.17 0.99
C PRO A 100 -10.49 -29.82 2.03
N ARG A 101 -10.85 -29.67 3.30
CA ARG A 101 -10.23 -30.38 4.43
C ARG A 101 -10.59 -31.87 4.41
#